data_AF-A0A1G7CK29-F1
#
_entry.id   AF-A0A1G7CK29-F1
#
_cell.length_a   1.000
_cell.length_b   1.000
_cell.length_c   1.000
_cell.angle_alpha   90.00
_cell.angle_beta   90.00
_cell.angle_gamma   90.00
#
_symmetry.space_group_name_H-M   'P 1'
#
loop_
_entity.id
_entity.type
_entity.pdbx_description
1 polymer ?
#
loop_
_entity_poly.entity_id
_entity_poly.type
_entity_poly.pdbx_seq_one_letter_code
_entity_poly.pdbx_strand_id
1 'polypeptide(L)' 'MGYKAKFSALEIFKAGRWQPLGDPEDHSGEIHPLSVDPIAEQVARIQLPDMR' A
#
# COMPACT_ATOMS: atom_id res chain seq x y z
N MET A 1 13.14 -25.20 9.57
CA MET A 1 12.57 -24.17 8.67
C MET A 1 13.16 -22.79 8.97
N GLY A 2 14.46 -22.59 8.72
CA GLY A 2 15.16 -21.34 9.08
C GLY A 2 15.02 -20.21 8.06
N TYR A 3 14.60 -20.51 6.83
CA TYR A 3 14.54 -19.51 5.76
C TYR A 3 13.42 -18.48 5.98
N LYS A 4 12.28 -18.88 6.55
CA LYS A 4 11.13 -18.00 6.80
C LYS A 4 11.32 -17.08 8.02
N ALA A 5 12.27 -17.39 8.89
CA ALA A 5 12.55 -16.64 10.12
C ALA A 5 13.41 -15.38 9.92
N LYS A 6 13.98 -15.19 8.72
CA LYS A 6 14.81 -14.01 8.39
C LYS A 6 14.03 -12.87 7.73
N PHE A 7 12.74 -13.07 7.46
CA PHE A 7 11.91 -12.05 6.83
C PHE A 7 11.17 -11.27 7.91
N SER A 8 11.31 -9.95 7.86
CA SER A 8 10.48 -9.03 8.61
C SER A 8 9.00 -9.26 8.28
N ALA A 9 8.11 -8.98 9.24
CA ALA A 9 6.68 -8.96 8.95
C ALA A 9 6.38 -7.95 7.84
N LEU A 10 5.35 -8.22 7.03
CA LEU A 10 4.88 -7.29 6.01
C LEU A 10 4.39 -6.00 6.69
N GLU A 11 4.84 -4.85 6.19
CA GLU A 11 4.42 -3.53 6.65
C GLU A 11 3.54 -2.84 5.61
N ILE A 12 2.66 -1.97 6.06
CA ILE A 12 1.79 -1.13 5.23
C ILE A 12 1.91 0.33 5.62
N PHE A 13 1.65 1.23 4.67
CA PHE A 13 1.50 2.65 4.93
C PHE A 13 0.01 2.99 5.11
N LYS A 14 -0.40 3.33 6.33
CA LYS A 14 -1.79 3.67 6.67
C LYS A 14 -1.81 4.85 7.63
N ALA A 15 -2.71 5.81 7.41
CA ALA A 15 -2.85 7.03 8.21
C ALA A 15 -1.53 7.82 8.39
N GLY A 16 -0.76 7.96 7.31
CA GLY A 16 0.47 8.77 7.30
C GLY A 16 1.69 8.13 7.96
N ARG A 17 1.63 6.84 8.34
CA ARG A 17 2.75 6.12 8.97
C ARG A 17 2.90 4.70 8.44
N TRP A 18 4.13 4.21 8.45
CA TRP A 18 4.45 2.79 8.28
C TRP A 18 4.11 2.03 9.56
N GLN A 19 3.44 0.88 9.41
CA GLN A 19 3.12 -0.01 10.52
C GLN A 19 3.05 -1.47 10.04
N PRO A 20 3.32 -2.47 10.90
CA PRO A 20 3.11 -3.88 10.58
C PRO A 20 1.67 -4.14 10.12
N LEU A 21 1.49 -5.05 9.16
CA LEU A 21 0.18 -5.40 8.60
C LEU A 21 -0.77 -6.00 9.64
N GLY A 22 -0.29 -6.77 10.61
CA GLY A 22 -1.17 -7.44 11.57
C GLY A 22 -2.16 -8.39 10.90
N ASP A 23 -3.43 -8.34 11.31
CA ASP A 23 -4.53 -9.09 10.69
C ASP A 23 -5.04 -8.37 9.42
N PRO A 24 -4.93 -8.97 8.23
CA PRO A 24 -5.42 -8.36 6.99
C PRO A 24 -6.90 -7.96 7.01
N GLU A 25 -7.75 -8.64 7.78
CA GLU A 25 -9.19 -8.36 7.84
C GLU A 25 -9.49 -6.99 8.48
N ASP A 26 -8.62 -6.53 9.40
CA ASP A 26 -8.67 -5.19 10.04
C ASP A 26 -8.35 -4.04 9.06
N HIS A 27 -7.89 -4.37 7.85
CA HIS A 27 -7.54 -3.43 6.79
C HIS A 27 -8.52 -3.45 5.62
N SER A 28 -9.66 -4.12 5.76
CA SER A 28 -10.79 -4.00 4.83
C SER A 28 -11.40 -2.61 4.94
N GLY A 29 -10.81 -1.64 4.23
CA GLY A 29 -11.42 -0.34 4.05
C GLY A 29 -12.68 -0.51 3.21
N GLU A 30 -13.81 0.02 3.67
CA GLU A 30 -14.92 0.33 2.78
C GLU A 30 -14.35 1.19 1.65
N ILE A 31 -14.19 0.58 0.48
CA ILE A 31 -13.85 1.33 -0.73
C ILE A 31 -15.09 2.15 -1.02
N HIS A 32 -15.19 3.35 -0.44
CA HIS A 32 -16.21 4.29 -0.82
C HIS A 32 -16.01 4.55 -2.32
N PRO A 33 -16.94 4.14 -3.20
CA PRO A 33 -16.75 4.20 -4.65
C PRO A 33 -16.57 5.62 -5.18
N LEU A 34 -16.85 6.63 -4.35
CA LEU A 34 -16.78 8.06 -4.62
C LEU A 34 -15.58 8.76 -3.95
N SER A 35 -14.74 8.05 -3.17
CA SER A 35 -13.62 8.66 -2.43
C SER A 35 -12.24 8.44 -3.04
N VAL A 36 -12.17 7.84 -4.23
CA VAL A 36 -10.93 7.65 -4.97
C VAL A 36 -11.08 8.25 -6.36
N ASP A 37 -10.23 9.23 -6.66
CA ASP A 37 -10.11 9.81 -7.99
C ASP A 37 -9.93 8.68 -9.03
N PRO A 38 -10.52 8.78 -10.23
CA PRO A 38 -10.34 7.78 -11.28
C PRO A 38 -8.87 7.44 -11.49
N ILE A 39 -8.56 6.17 -11.80
CA ILE A 39 -7.17 5.69 -12.00
C ILE A 39 -6.39 6.56 -13.01
N ALA A 40 -7.08 7.13 -14.01
CA ALA A 40 -6.49 8.05 -14.97
C ALA A 40 -5.92 9.33 -14.31
N GLU A 41 -6.63 9.91 -13.34
CA GLU A 41 -6.18 11.09 -12.60
C GLU A 41 -5.06 10.76 -11.61
N GLN A 42 -5.07 9.56 -11.04
CA GLN A 42 -4.00 9.07 -10.16
C GLN A 42 -2.70 8.84 -10.94
N VAL A 43 -2.77 8.18 -12.11
CA VAL A 43 -1.61 7.92 -12.97
C VAL A 43 -1.01 9.20 -13.52
N ALA A 44 -1.83 10.20 -13.86
CA ALA A 44 -1.36 11.50 -14.35
C ALA A 44 -0.44 12.24 -13.36
N ARG A 45 -0.49 11.92 -12.07
CA ARG A 45 0.36 12.51 -11.01
C ARG A 45 1.67 11.75 -10.80
N ILE A 46 1.85 10.58 -11.40
CA ILE A 46 3.08 9.79 -11.26
C ILE A 46 4.16 10.42 -12.15
N GLN A 47 5.21 10.95 -11.51
CA GLN A 47 6.43 11.32 -12.21
C GLN A 47 7.30 10.08 -12.36
N LEU A 48 7.42 9.61 -13.60
CA LEU A 48 8.38 8.57 -13.92
C LEU A 48 9.80 9.17 -13.86
N PRO A 49 10.77 8.49 -13.24
CA PRO A 49 12.16 8.90 -13.33
C PRO A 49 12.62 8.84 -14.79
N ASP A 50 13.52 9.76 -15.19
CA ASP A 50 14.08 9.79 -16.54
C ASP A 50 14.59 8.41 -16.94
N MET A 51 14.02 7.85 -18.01
CA MET A 51 14.50 6.63 -18.64
C MET A 51 15.78 6.98 -19.40
N ARG A 52 16.90 7.02 -18.69
CA ARG A 52 18.22 7.19 -19.29
C ARG A 52 18.90 5.86 -19.53
#